data_AF-A0A6M7U0X0-F1
#
_entry.id   AF-A0A6M7U0X0-F1
#
_cell.length_a   1.000
_cell.length_b   1.000
_cell.length_c   1.000
_cell.angle_alpha   90.00
_cell.angle_beta   90.00
_cell.angle_gamma   90.00
#
_symmetry.space_group_name_H-M   'P 1'
#
loop_
_entity.id
_entity.type
_entity.pdbx_description
1 polymer ?
#
loop_
_entity_poly.entity_id
_entity_poly.type
_entity_poly.pdbx_seq_one_letter_code
_entity_poly.pdbx_strand_id
1 'polypeptide(L)'
;MRFRFLLAIATMLAAVFGTSAAAFAYSAHTTTNLNVRSGPGAGYARVGTLPAGFRVDVAGCQPGWCRIHGGGVSGWASSGYLSRAHVVRPPIVIVRPPHHRPPHWHKPPHHRPPHHRPPHKPRPGKCKIAPGFPCK
;
A
#
# COMPACT_ATOMS: atom_id res chain seq x y z
N MET A 1 -67.13 -9.62 45.61
CA MET A 1 -66.15 -10.24 44.68
C MET A 1 -66.07 -9.38 43.42
N ARG A 2 -64.86 -9.21 42.87
CA ARG A 2 -64.57 -8.71 41.50
C ARG A 2 -64.69 -7.19 41.30
N PHE A 3 -63.63 -6.43 41.57
CA PHE A 3 -63.22 -5.24 40.77
C PHE A 3 -61.88 -4.62 41.23
N ARG A 4 -61.03 -5.39 41.93
CA ARG A 4 -59.68 -4.97 42.36
C ARG A 4 -58.54 -5.71 41.65
N PHE A 5 -58.84 -6.38 40.54
CA PHE A 5 -57.88 -7.18 39.77
C PHE A 5 -57.74 -6.75 38.30
N LEU A 6 -58.35 -5.62 37.90
CA LEU A 6 -58.40 -5.20 36.49
C LEU A 6 -57.46 -4.04 36.13
N LEU A 7 -56.61 -3.57 37.06
CA LEU A 7 -55.61 -2.52 36.79
C LEU A 7 -54.16 -3.00 36.84
N ALA A 8 -53.91 -4.28 37.15
CA ALA A 8 -52.55 -4.84 37.22
C ALA A 8 -52.10 -5.57 35.93
N ILE A 9 -52.94 -5.62 34.88
CA ILE A 9 -52.65 -6.38 33.65
C ILE A 9 -52.30 -5.45 32.47
N ALA A 10 -52.62 -4.15 32.56
CA ALA A 10 -52.34 -3.18 31.50
C ALA A 10 -50.88 -2.66 31.47
N THR A 11 -50.06 -2.96 32.49
CA THR A 11 -48.64 -2.59 32.54
C THR A 11 -47.70 -3.70 32.08
N MET A 12 -48.22 -4.90 31.76
CA MET A 12 -47.41 -6.05 31.34
C MET A 12 -47.30 -6.22 29.81
N LEU A 13 -47.68 -5.22 29.01
CA LEU A 13 -47.61 -5.30 27.55
C LEU A 13 -46.62 -4.29 26.90
N ALA A 14 -45.85 -3.53 27.68
CA ALA A 14 -44.99 -2.47 27.14
C ALA A 14 -43.48 -2.62 27.45
N ALA A 15 -43.03 -3.79 27.92
CA ALA A 15 -41.62 -4.00 28.31
C ALA A 15 -40.91 -5.12 27.51
N VAL A 16 -41.38 -5.43 26.30
CA VAL A 16 -40.70 -6.38 25.40
C VAL A 16 -40.46 -5.74 24.03
N PHE A 17 -40.04 -4.48 24.00
CA PHE A 17 -39.29 -3.97 22.85
C PHE A 17 -37.85 -4.45 23.02
N GLY A 18 -37.59 -5.66 22.56
CA GLY A 18 -36.28 -6.28 22.56
C GLY A 18 -35.27 -5.34 21.91
N THR A 19 -34.30 -4.88 22.71
CA THR A 19 -33.12 -4.17 22.23
C THR A 19 -32.31 -5.17 21.42
N SER A 20 -32.55 -5.21 20.12
CA SER A 20 -31.71 -5.97 19.20
C SER A 20 -30.34 -5.30 19.20
N ALA A 21 -29.38 -5.90 19.90
CA ALA A 21 -27.98 -5.54 19.75
C ALA A 21 -27.59 -5.83 18.31
N ALA A 22 -27.42 -4.78 17.51
CA ALA A 22 -26.91 -4.90 16.16
C ALA A 22 -25.54 -5.57 16.23
N ALA A 23 -25.47 -6.83 15.77
CA ALA A 23 -24.23 -7.56 15.63
C ALA A 23 -23.51 -6.99 14.40
N PHE A 24 -22.54 -6.10 14.62
CA PHE A 24 -21.69 -5.60 13.55
C PHE A 24 -20.71 -6.70 13.15
N ALA A 25 -21.06 -7.43 12.09
CA ALA A 25 -20.14 -8.37 11.46
C ALA A 25 -19.11 -7.59 10.63
N TYR A 26 -17.82 -7.83 10.86
CA TYR A 26 -16.75 -7.24 10.07
C TYR A 26 -15.58 -8.20 9.88
N SER A 27 -14.81 -8.02 8.81
CA SER A 27 -13.62 -8.84 8.59
C SER A 27 -12.38 -8.24 9.27
N ALA A 28 -11.64 -9.08 9.97
CA ALA A 28 -10.39 -8.75 10.64
C ALA A 28 -9.25 -9.67 10.16
N HIS A 29 -8.02 -9.27 10.45
CA HIS A 29 -6.83 -10.10 10.32
C HIS A 29 -6.20 -10.32 11.69
N THR A 30 -5.71 -11.52 11.93
CA THR A 30 -4.90 -11.81 13.12
C THR A 30 -3.55 -11.10 13.01
N THR A 31 -3.08 -10.46 14.07
CA THR A 31 -1.76 -9.80 14.08
C THR A 31 -0.62 -10.76 14.44
N THR A 32 -0.95 -11.87 15.09
CA THR A 32 -0.01 -12.90 15.54
C THR A 32 -0.69 -14.27 15.46
N ASN A 33 0.03 -15.33 15.84
CA ASN A 33 -0.56 -16.65 16.06
C ASN A 33 -1.58 -16.56 17.20
N LEU A 34 -2.86 -16.56 16.84
CA LEU A 34 -3.96 -16.21 17.73
C LEU A 34 -4.73 -17.45 18.16
N ASN A 35 -4.72 -17.71 19.47
CA ASN A 35 -5.49 -18.79 20.07
C ASN A 35 -7.00 -18.48 20.03
N VAL A 36 -7.77 -19.40 19.46
CA VAL A 36 -9.23 -19.42 19.49
C VAL A 36 -9.67 -20.28 20.66
N ARG A 37 -10.59 -19.76 21.46
CA ARG A 37 -11.09 -20.40 22.69
C ARG A 37 -12.59 -20.66 22.63
N SER A 38 -13.07 -21.58 23.46
CA SER A 38 -14.50 -21.92 23.53
C SER A 38 -15.36 -20.82 24.16
N GLY A 39 -14.78 -19.90 24.92
CA GLY A 39 -15.48 -18.81 25.58
C GLY A 39 -14.67 -17.52 25.73
N PRO A 40 -15.32 -16.42 26.15
CA PRO A 40 -14.72 -15.10 26.30
C PRO A 40 -13.85 -15.05 27.57
N GLY A 41 -12.60 -15.48 27.46
CA GLY A 41 -11.66 -15.46 28.58
C GLY A 41 -10.45 -16.34 28.39
N ALA A 42 -9.37 -16.03 29.12
CA ALA A 42 -8.14 -16.81 29.08
C ALA A 42 -8.26 -18.18 29.77
N GLY A 43 -9.26 -18.36 30.65
CA GLY A 43 -9.54 -19.63 31.33
C GLY A 43 -10.29 -20.66 30.49
N TYR A 44 -10.87 -20.27 29.36
CA TYR A 44 -11.59 -21.20 28.49
C TYR A 44 -10.64 -22.06 27.65
N ALA A 45 -11.05 -23.29 27.36
CA ALA A 45 -10.28 -24.23 26.56
C ALA A 45 -9.95 -23.67 25.15
N ARG A 46 -8.74 -23.95 24.67
CA ARG A 46 -8.31 -23.62 23.30
C ARG A 46 -8.93 -24.61 22.33
N VAL A 47 -9.72 -24.10 21.39
CA VAL A 47 -10.37 -24.89 20.32
C VAL A 47 -9.59 -24.85 19.01
N GLY A 48 -8.70 -23.86 18.84
CA GLY A 48 -7.96 -23.72 17.59
C GLY A 48 -6.81 -22.71 17.61
N THR A 49 -5.90 -22.89 16.65
CA THR A 49 -4.77 -22.05 16.18
C THR A 49 -5.07 -21.30 14.89
N LEU A 50 -5.15 -19.97 14.88
CA LEU A 50 -5.08 -19.22 13.62
C LEU A 50 -3.69 -18.58 13.47
N PRO A 51 -3.03 -18.72 12.30
CA PRO A 51 -1.74 -18.09 12.06
C PRO A 51 -1.86 -16.57 11.94
N ALA A 52 -0.75 -15.84 12.04
CA ALA A 52 -0.72 -14.40 11.80
C ALA A 52 -1.13 -14.04 10.36
N GLY A 53 -1.80 -12.90 10.18
CA GLY A 53 -2.31 -12.41 8.89
C GLY A 53 -3.58 -13.11 8.41
N PHE A 54 -4.04 -14.13 9.12
CA PHE A 54 -5.22 -14.92 8.74
C PHE A 54 -6.48 -14.06 8.82
N ARG A 55 -7.27 -14.08 7.74
CA ARG A 55 -8.52 -13.33 7.65
C ARG A 55 -9.63 -14.09 8.37
N VAL A 56 -10.33 -13.40 9.28
CA VAL A 56 -11.46 -13.93 10.05
C VAL A 56 -12.65 -13.00 9.97
N ASP A 57 -13.83 -13.57 10.08
CA ASP A 57 -15.07 -12.80 10.23
C ASP A 57 -15.41 -12.69 11.71
N VAL A 58 -15.54 -11.45 12.19
CA VAL A 58 -15.91 -11.14 13.57
C VAL A 58 -17.41 -10.97 13.61
N ALA A 59 -18.12 -11.81 14.37
CA ALA A 59 -19.58 -11.77 14.47
C ALA A 59 -20.08 -10.81 15.58
N GLY A 60 -19.26 -10.57 16.60
CA GLY A 60 -19.60 -9.68 17.70
C GLY A 60 -18.52 -9.70 18.78
N CYS A 61 -18.45 -8.65 19.59
CA CYS A 61 -17.43 -8.53 20.63
C CYS A 61 -18.04 -8.24 22.00
N GLN A 62 -17.44 -8.85 23.01
CA GLN A 62 -17.52 -8.51 24.42
C GLN A 62 -16.23 -7.79 24.83
N PRO A 63 -16.19 -7.16 26.03
CA PRO A 63 -14.99 -6.46 26.50
C PRO A 63 -13.74 -7.35 26.43
N GLY A 64 -12.81 -7.01 25.54
CA GLY A 64 -11.54 -7.72 25.35
C GLY A 64 -11.59 -9.01 24.49
N TRP A 65 -12.78 -9.47 24.09
CA TRP A 65 -12.98 -10.75 23.40
C TRP A 65 -13.97 -10.62 22.25
N CYS A 66 -13.61 -11.10 21.08
CA CYS A 66 -14.45 -11.11 19.90
C CYS A 66 -14.75 -12.56 19.48
N ARG A 67 -16.01 -12.81 19.15
CA ARG A 67 -16.43 -14.06 18.53
C ARG A 67 -16.05 -14.02 17.06
N ILE A 68 -15.24 -14.98 16.65
CA ILE A 68 -14.70 -15.09 15.30
C ILE A 68 -15.09 -16.40 14.64
N HIS A 69 -15.17 -16.35 13.32
CA HIS A 69 -15.33 -17.49 12.45
C HIS A 69 -14.27 -17.41 11.34
N GLY A 70 -13.51 -18.48 11.13
CA GLY A 70 -12.50 -18.53 10.07
C GLY A 70 -11.63 -19.77 10.15
N GLY A 71 -11.14 -20.25 9.00
CA GLY A 71 -10.23 -21.41 8.97
C GLY A 71 -10.86 -22.71 9.49
N GLY A 72 -12.19 -22.84 9.38
CA GLY A 72 -12.93 -24.02 9.86
C GLY A 72 -13.17 -24.06 11.37
N VAL A 73 -12.74 -23.02 12.11
CA VAL A 73 -12.97 -22.92 13.56
C VAL A 73 -13.85 -21.74 13.91
N SER A 74 -14.71 -21.94 14.90
CA SER A 74 -15.57 -20.91 15.48
C SER A 74 -15.31 -20.80 16.97
N GLY A 75 -15.13 -19.59 17.47
CA GLY A 75 -14.88 -19.40 18.90
C GLY A 75 -14.59 -17.96 19.25
N TRP A 76 -13.87 -17.77 20.35
CA TRP A 76 -13.55 -16.48 20.93
C TRP A 76 -12.06 -16.21 20.82
N ALA A 77 -11.70 -15.03 20.34
CA ALA A 77 -10.33 -14.57 20.24
C ALA A 77 -10.21 -13.20 20.92
N SER A 78 -9.05 -12.89 21.49
CA SER A 78 -8.87 -11.59 22.15
C SER A 78 -8.84 -10.47 21.12
N SER A 79 -9.62 -9.41 21.38
CA SER A 79 -9.80 -8.28 20.46
C SER A 79 -8.51 -7.52 20.17
N GLY A 80 -7.54 -7.53 21.09
CA GLY A 80 -6.25 -6.86 20.91
C GLY A 80 -5.36 -7.46 19.81
N TYR A 81 -5.65 -8.69 19.38
CA TYR A 81 -4.92 -9.37 18.31
C TYR A 81 -5.69 -9.41 16.99
N LEU A 82 -6.82 -8.70 16.90
CA LEU A 82 -7.62 -8.57 15.70
C LEU A 82 -7.44 -7.16 15.12
N SER A 83 -6.72 -7.08 14.01
CA SER A 83 -6.63 -5.86 13.23
C SER A 83 -7.81 -5.80 12.28
N ARG A 84 -8.64 -4.77 12.38
CA ARG A 84 -9.70 -4.54 11.39
C ARG A 84 -9.07 -4.45 10.02
N ALA A 85 -9.64 -5.17 9.04
CA ALA A 85 -9.29 -4.94 7.65
C ALA A 85 -9.77 -3.53 7.30
N HIS A 86 -8.94 -2.53 7.60
CA HIS A 86 -9.11 -1.22 7.00
C HIS A 86 -9.04 -1.49 5.51
N VAL A 87 -10.05 -1.07 4.76
CA VAL A 87 -9.98 -1.05 3.30
C VAL A 87 -8.82 -0.10 2.99
N VAL A 88 -7.61 -0.64 2.93
CA VAL A 88 -6.47 0.05 2.36
C VAL A 88 -6.85 0.13 0.89
N ARG A 89 -7.54 1.21 0.52
CA ARG A 89 -7.57 1.62 -0.88
C ARG A 89 -6.10 1.61 -1.29
N PRO A 90 -5.68 0.74 -2.21
CA PRO A 90 -4.30 0.75 -2.64
C PRO A 90 -3.99 2.19 -3.06
N PRO A 91 -2.81 2.73 -2.72
CA PRO A 91 -2.44 4.04 -3.20
C PRO A 91 -2.59 4.01 -4.73
N ILE A 92 -3.26 5.00 -5.30
CA ILE A 92 -3.31 5.16 -6.74
C ILE A 92 -1.86 5.41 -7.16
N VAL A 93 -1.18 4.38 -7.64
CA VAL A 93 0.14 4.50 -8.22
C VAL A 93 -0.08 5.18 -9.57
N ILE A 94 0.05 6.50 -9.60
CA ILE A 94 0.12 7.25 -10.85
C ILE A 94 1.49 6.89 -11.46
N VAL A 95 1.53 5.81 -12.24
CA VAL A 95 2.70 5.47 -13.05
C VAL A 95 2.84 6.59 -14.07
N ARG A 96 3.80 7.49 -13.85
CA ARG A 96 4.12 8.54 -14.81
C ARG A 96 4.51 7.84 -16.12
N PRO A 97 3.85 8.13 -17.26
CA PRO A 97 4.16 7.48 -18.52
C PRO A 97 5.65 7.62 -18.85
N PRO A 98 6.29 6.61 -19.46
CA PRO A 98 7.65 6.74 -19.94
C PRO A 98 7.75 7.91 -20.92
N HIS A 99 8.63 8.88 -20.63
CA HIS A 99 8.97 9.93 -21.58
C HIS A 99 9.69 9.28 -22.76
N HIS A 100 9.01 9.17 -23.89
CA HIS A 100 9.64 8.71 -25.12
C HIS A 100 10.58 9.83 -25.60
N ARG A 101 11.90 9.61 -25.47
CA ARG A 101 12.89 10.49 -26.08
C ARG A 101 12.84 10.24 -27.59
N PRO A 102 12.44 11.22 -28.42
CA PRO A 102 12.44 11.01 -29.86
C PRO A 102 13.86 10.71 -30.36
N PRO A 103 14.01 9.95 -31.46
CA PRO A 103 15.32 9.68 -32.04
C PRO A 103 16.06 11.00 -32.30
N HIS A 104 17.31 11.10 -31.85
CA HIS A 104 18.15 12.23 -32.20
C HIS A 104 18.52 12.11 -33.68
N TRP A 105 17.94 12.98 -34.50
CA TRP A 105 18.40 13.15 -35.88
C TRP A 105 19.88 13.54 -35.83
N HIS A 106 20.76 12.66 -36.33
CA HIS A 106 22.17 12.98 -36.48
C HIS A 106 22.27 14.06 -37.55
N LYS A 107 22.71 15.27 -37.17
CA LYS A 107 22.97 16.32 -38.15
C LYS A 107 24.04 15.81 -39.12
N PRO A 108 23.82 15.91 -40.46
CA PRO A 108 24.83 15.53 -41.43
C PRO A 108 26.16 16.26 -41.18
N PRO A 109 27.32 15.64 -41.43
CA PRO A 109 28.60 16.31 -41.36
C PRO A 109 28.59 17.55 -42.26
N HIS A 110 28.94 18.71 -41.73
CA HIS A 110 29.09 19.92 -42.52
C HIS A 110 30.41 19.84 -43.29
N HIS A 111 30.34 19.81 -44.61
CA HIS A 111 31.54 19.87 -45.46
C HIS A 111 32.14 21.28 -45.35
N ARG A 112 33.35 21.39 -44.80
CA ARG A 112 34.10 22.65 -44.78
C ARG A 112 34.88 22.76 -46.09
N PRO A 113 34.63 23.78 -46.94
CA PRO A 113 35.37 23.95 -48.17
C PRO A 113 36.89 24.10 -47.89
N PRO A 114 37.76 23.63 -48.80
CA PRO A 114 39.19 23.89 -48.71
C PRO A 114 39.44 25.39 -48.63
N HIS A 115 40.14 25.84 -47.61
CA HIS A 115 40.58 27.23 -47.51
C HIS A 115 41.90 27.37 -48.28
N HIS A 116 41.94 28.31 -49.23
CA HIS A 116 43.20 28.68 -49.85
C HIS A 116 44.09 29.35 -48.83
N ARG A 117 45.20 28.69 -48.48
CA ARG A 117 46.27 29.30 -47.72
C ARG A 117 47.12 30.11 -48.69
N PRO A 118 47.21 31.45 -48.55
CA PRO A 118 48.08 32.23 -49.40
C PRO A 118 49.54 31.79 -49.22
N PRO A 119 50.37 31.87 -50.28
CA PRO A 119 51.76 31.47 -50.20
C PRO A 119 52.50 32.26 -49.11
N HIS A 120 53.32 31.56 -48.33
CA HIS A 120 54.16 32.19 -47.32
C HIS A 120 55.17 33.12 -48.00
N LYS A 121 55.12 34.42 -47.70
CA LYS A 121 56.20 35.34 -48.09
C LYS A 121 57.46 35.00 -47.29
N PRO A 122 58.63 34.80 -47.94
CA PRO A 122 59.88 34.61 -47.23
C PRO A 122 60.18 35.83 -46.34
N ARG A 123 60.72 35.58 -45.15
CA ARG A 123 61.18 36.65 -44.27
C ARG A 123 62.37 37.38 -44.94
N PRO A 124 62.42 38.73 -44.91
CA PRO A 124 63.59 39.46 -45.40
C PRO A 124 64.84 39.00 -44.64
N GLY A 125 65.91 38.64 -45.36
CA GLY A 125 67.19 38.20 -44.76
C GLY A 125 67.47 36.69 -44.79
N LYS A 126 66.66 35.88 -45.49
CA LYS A 126 66.97 34.47 -45.80
C LYS A 126 66.93 34.20 -47.30
N CYS A 127 67.69 34.97 -48.08
CA CYS A 127 67.96 34.61 -49.47
C CYS A 127 68.99 33.46 -49.46
N LYS A 128 68.61 32.28 -49.92
CA LYS A 128 69.54 31.17 -50.21
C LYS A 128 69.31 30.78 -51.67
N ILE A 129 70.22 31.18 -52.56
CA ILE A 129 70.22 30.70 -53.95
C ILE A 129 70.67 29.22 -53.98
N ALA A 130 71.56 28.81 -53.07
CA ALA A 130 71.90 27.43 -52.70
C ALA A 130 72.80 27.43 -51.43
N PRO A 131 73.00 26.30 -50.72
CA PRO A 131 73.99 26.22 -49.64
C PRO A 131 75.41 26.41 -50.23
N GLY A 132 76.13 27.43 -49.79
CA GLY A 132 77.54 27.65 -50.15
C GLY A 132 77.85 28.87 -51.03
N PHE A 133 76.87 29.70 -51.41
CA PHE A 133 77.13 30.94 -52.15
C PHE A 133 76.62 32.17 -51.40
N PRO A 134 77.45 33.22 -51.18
CA PRO A 134 76.99 34.49 -50.65
C PRO A 134 76.22 35.27 -51.73
N CYS A 135 75.13 35.93 -51.32
CA CYS A 135 74.36 36.81 -52.19
C CYS A 135 75.18 38.09 -52.43
N LYS A 136 75.40 38.46 -53.69
CA LYS A 136 75.83 39.81 -54.06
C LYS A 136 74.61 40.68 -54.33
#